data_AF-K3W5T4-F1
#
_entry.id   AF-K3W5T4-F1
#
_cell.length_a   1.000
_cell.length_b   1.000
_cell.length_c   1.000
_cell.angle_alpha   90.00
_cell.angle_beta   90.00
_cell.angle_gamma   90.00
#
_symmetry.space_group_name_H-M   'P 1'
#
loop_
_entity.id
_entity.type
_entity.pdbx_description
1 polymer ?
#
loop_
_entity_poly.entity_id
_entity_poly.type
_entity_poly.pdbx_seq_one_letter_code
_entity_poly.pdbx_strand_id
1 'polypeptide(L)' 'MGAEMSKPAAANPCATEMDVYIKCVESRNAESGGLRDGDECEKESEAYRECRKMVKEFQQSQAKAA' A
#
# COMPACT_ATOMS: atom_id res chain seq x y z
N MET A 1 -2.25 20.79 15.13
CA MET A 1 -2.67 20.16 13.86
C MET A 1 -2.14 18.73 13.91
N GLY A 2 -3.03 17.76 14.02
CA GLY A 2 -2.69 16.37 14.36
C GLY A 2 -2.06 15.61 13.20
N ALA A 3 -0.99 14.89 13.50
CA ALA A 3 -0.52 13.75 12.74
C ALA A 3 -0.25 12.63 13.76
N GLU A 4 -1.34 12.13 14.34
CA GLU A 4 -1.30 10.90 15.10
C GLU A 4 -1.17 9.72 14.12
N MET A 5 -0.44 8.70 14.55
CA MET A 5 -0.26 7.38 13.94
C MET A 5 0.60 7.30 12.67
N SER A 6 1.90 7.08 12.88
CA SER A 6 2.56 5.94 12.23
C SER A 6 2.91 4.92 13.30
N LYS A 7 1.88 4.22 13.77
CA LYS A 7 2.03 3.00 14.58
C LYS A 7 2.97 2.08 13.79
N PRO A 8 4.05 1.52 14.37
CA PRO A 8 4.94 0.63 13.63
C PRO A 8 4.07 -0.48 13.08
N ALA A 9 3.95 -0.51 11.74
CA ALA A 9 3.08 -1.44 11.06
C ALA A 9 3.52 -2.84 11.49
N ALA A 10 2.66 -3.53 12.23
CA ALA A 10 2.79 -4.95 12.49
C ALA A 10 3.15 -5.61 11.15
N ALA A 11 4.33 -6.24 11.08
CA ALA A 11 5.04 -6.65 9.87
C ALA A 11 4.08 -6.93 8.71
N ASN A 12 3.73 -5.89 7.95
CA ASN A 12 2.79 -6.02 6.86
C ASN A 12 3.65 -6.53 5.70
N PRO A 13 3.47 -7.76 5.22
CA PRO A 13 4.28 -8.30 4.13
C PRO A 13 4.21 -7.46 2.85
N CYS A 14 3.23 -6.55 2.77
CA CYS A 14 3.04 -5.59 1.68
C CYS A 14 3.47 -4.16 2.03
N ALA A 15 4.25 -3.96 3.10
CA ALA A 15 4.69 -2.63 3.53
C ALA A 15 5.54 -1.93 2.46
N THR A 16 6.37 -2.69 1.72
CA THR A 16 7.18 -2.14 0.63
C THR A 16 6.29 -1.56 -0.47
N GLU A 17 5.32 -2.31 -0.98
CA GLU A 17 4.42 -1.84 -2.04
C GLU A 17 3.55 -0.66 -1.55
N MET A 18 3.16 -0.67 -0.27
CA MET A 18 2.45 0.45 0.35
C MET A 18 3.30 1.72 0.40
N ASP A 19 4.58 1.60 0.78
CA ASP A 19 5.53 2.72 0.84
C ASP A 19 5.79 3.31 -0.55
N VAL A 20 5.91 2.46 -1.57
CA VAL A 20 6.06 2.90 -2.96
C VAL A 20 4.83 3.67 -3.44
N TYR A 21 3.61 3.17 -3.16
CA TYR A 21 2.37 3.88 -3.46
C TYR A 21 2.30 5.25 -2.76
N ILE A 22 2.63 5.31 -1.46
CA ILE A 22 2.64 6.56 -0.70
C ILE A 22 3.65 7.55 -1.29
N LYS A 23 4.87 7.10 -1.61
CA LYS A 23 5.90 7.95 -2.24
C LYS A 23 5.46 8.49 -3.58
N CYS A 24 4.76 7.69 -4.39
CA CYS A 24 4.18 8.16 -5.64
C CYS A 24 3.13 9.27 -5.37
N VAL A 25 2.20 9.03 -4.46
CA VAL A 25 1.14 9.98 -4.08
C VAL A 25 1.73 11.29 -3.55
N GLU A 26 2.75 11.22 -2.70
CA GLU A 26 3.44 12.38 -2.14
C GLU A 26 4.19 13.16 -3.22
N SER A 27 4.91 12.46 -4.11
CA SER A 27 5.63 13.09 -5.23
C SER A 27 4.66 13.79 -6.18
N ARG A 28 3.56 13.14 -6.56
CA ARG A 28 2.53 13.73 -7.43
C ARG A 28 1.78 14.88 -6.77
N ASN A 29 1.51 14.79 -5.46
CA ASN A 29 0.98 15.92 -4.69
C ASN A 29 1.93 17.12 -4.72
N ALA A 30 3.22 16.90 -4.54
CA ALA A 30 4.23 17.96 -4.55
C ALA A 30 4.43 18.57 -5.95
N GLU A 31 4.40 17.76 -7.01
CA GLU A 31 4.64 18.20 -8.39
C GLU A 31 3.41 18.84 -9.05
N SER A 32 2.23 18.23 -8.91
CA SER A 32 1.01 18.64 -9.64
C SER A 32 -0.03 19.34 -8.77
N GLY A 33 0.22 19.47 -7.46
CA GLY A 33 -0.74 20.00 -6.49
C GLY A 33 -1.86 19.02 -6.12
N GLY A 34 -1.70 17.74 -6.44
CA GLY A 34 -2.67 16.67 -6.16
C GLY A 34 -2.70 15.58 -7.22
N LEU A 35 -3.15 14.38 -6.85
CA LEU A 35 -3.55 13.34 -7.81
C LEU A 35 -4.77 13.84 -8.59
N ARG A 36 -4.57 14.23 -9.85
CA ARG A 36 -5.63 14.81 -10.69
C ARG A 36 -6.63 13.77 -11.19
N ASP A 37 -6.18 12.56 -11.52
CA ASP A 37 -7.01 11.59 -12.25
C ASP A 37 -6.98 10.17 -11.64
N GLY A 38 -6.38 9.97 -10.46
CA GLY A 38 -6.37 8.65 -9.80
C GLY A 38 -5.49 7.58 -10.46
N ASP A 39 -5.03 7.82 -11.68
CA ASP A 39 -4.23 6.90 -12.51
C ASP A 39 -2.72 6.94 -12.22
N GLU A 40 -2.22 8.05 -11.67
CA GLU A 40 -0.77 8.30 -11.62
C GLU A 40 0.01 7.35 -10.72
N CYS A 41 -0.67 6.75 -9.75
CA CYS A 41 -0.14 5.73 -8.86
C CYS A 41 -1.01 4.45 -8.89
N GLU A 42 -1.79 4.25 -9.96
CA GLU A 42 -2.64 3.07 -10.11
C GLU A 42 -1.81 1.80 -10.08
N LYS A 43 -0.69 1.78 -10.81
CA LYS A 43 0.24 0.65 -10.87
C LYS A 43 0.79 0.26 -9.49
N GLU A 44 1.19 1.24 -8.68
CA GLU A 44 1.68 1.00 -7.32
C GLU A 44 0.55 0.54 -6.38
N SER A 45 -0.66 1.10 -6.54
CA SER A 45 -1.86 0.68 -5.83
C SER A 45 -2.27 -0.76 -6.18
N GLU A 46 -2.19 -1.14 -7.45
CA GLU A 46 -2.43 -2.50 -7.92
C GLU A 46 -1.43 -3.47 -7.32
N ALA A 47 -0.14 -3.15 -7.33
CA ALA A 47 0.89 -3.99 -6.71
C ALA A 47 0.66 -4.20 -5.20
N TYR A 48 0.24 -3.15 -4.48
CA TYR A 48 -0.15 -3.28 -3.08
C TYR A 48 -1.39 -4.18 -2.89
N ARG A 49 -2.42 -4.04 -3.75
CA ARG A 49 -3.63 -4.89 -3.72
C ARG A 49 -3.31 -6.34 -4.04
N GLU A 50 -2.46 -6.60 -5.03
CA GLU A 50 -2.01 -7.94 -5.41
C GLU A 50 -1.23 -8.59 -4.28
N CYS A 51 -0.28 -7.89 -3.68
CA CYS A 51 0.44 -8.40 -2.52
C CYS A 51 -0.53 -8.77 -1.40
N ARG A 52 -1.50 -7.90 -1.07
CA ARG A 52 -2.50 -8.20 -0.04
C ARG A 52 -3.37 -9.41 -0.38
N LYS A 53 -3.70 -9.60 -1.66
CA LYS A 53 -4.45 -10.75 -2.14
C LYS A 53 -3.63 -12.03 -1.97
N MET A 54 -2.38 -12.05 -2.43
CA MET A 54 -1.47 -13.18 -2.27
C MET A 54 -1.24 -13.52 -0.79
N VAL A 55 -1.03 -12.52 0.06
CA VAL A 55 -0.84 -12.71 1.50
C VAL A 55 -2.10 -13.28 2.15
N LYS A 56 -3.28 -12.80 1.75
CA LYS A 56 -4.56 -13.34 2.23
C LYS A 56 -4.71 -14.80 1.79
N GLU A 57 -4.44 -15.13 0.54
CA GLU A 57 -4.51 -16.51 0.02
C GLU A 57 -3.49 -17.43 0.70
N PHE A 58 -2.27 -16.94 0.92
CA PHE A 58 -1.22 -17.67 1.65
C PHE A 58 -1.61 -17.92 3.11
N GLN A 59 -2.11 -16.90 3.82
CA GLN A 59 -2.58 -17.05 5.20
C GLN A 59 -3.80 -17.98 5.28
N GLN A 60 -4.75 -17.88 4.35
CA GLN A 60 -5.91 -18.77 4.29
C GLN A 60 -5.51 -20.21 3.96
N SER A 61 -4.49 -20.41 3.14
CA SER A 61 -3.96 -21.75 2.81
C SER A 61 -3.21 -22.35 4.00
N GLN A 62 -2.40 -21.54 4.70
CA GLN A 62 -1.72 -21.96 5.93
C GLN A 62 -2.71 -22.26 7.07
N ALA A 63 -3.79 -21.47 7.20
CA ALA A 63 -4.81 -21.67 8.22
C ALA A 63 -5.71 -22.90 7.97
N LYS A 64 -5.78 -23.42 6.73
CA LYS A 64 -6.48 -24.67 6.40
C LYS A 64 -5.59 -25.91 6.49
N ALA A 65 -4.27 -25.72 6.53
CA ALA A 65 -3.29 -26.80 6.66
C ALA A 65 -2.86 -27.07 8.12
N ALA A 66 -3.35 -26.26 9.07
CA ALA A 66 -3.24 -26.44 10.52
C ALA A 66 -4.55 -27.03 11.08
#